data_AF-A0A9C7PMJ1-F1
#
_entry.id   AF-A0A9C7PMJ1-F1
#
_cell.length_a   1.000
_cell.length_b   1.000
_cell.length_c   1.000
_cell.angle_alpha   90.00
_cell.angle_beta   90.00
_cell.angle_gamma   90.00
#
_symmetry.space_group_name_H-M   'P 1'
#
loop_
_entity.id
_entity.type
_entity.pdbx_description
1 polymer ?
#
loop_
_entity_poly.entity_id
_entity_poly.type
_entity_poly.pdbx_seq_one_letter_code
_entity_poly.pdbx_strand_id
1 'polypeptide(L)'
;MDPVIYGFAGVTVSNIQIFTLLMSMIIMVALWQFVGRSKTGRAIRAVAESHETAALMGVNVGRTVLITFFLASCLAGAAGVLDGVKNSAVSPFMGLEVAVAGLVCMLLGGLGNIFGAMVAGFILGLVEILSAAYLGTSLRDLFTFVILILILLYKPSGLFGTRVVDD
;
A
#
# COMPACT_ATOMS: atom_id res chain seq x y z
N MET A 1 4.88 -1.73 -26.01
CA MET A 1 6.31 -1.86 -25.70
C MET A 1 6.61 -3.34 -25.74
N ASP A 2 7.40 -3.81 -26.69
CA ASP A 2 7.75 -5.21 -26.78
C ASP A 2 8.56 -5.61 -25.54
N PRO A 3 8.22 -6.71 -24.84
CA PRO A 3 8.92 -7.10 -23.63
C PRO A 3 10.33 -7.58 -24.00
N VAL A 4 11.32 -6.70 -23.88
CA VAL A 4 12.73 -7.08 -23.93
C VAL A 4 13.04 -7.84 -22.63
N ILE A 5 13.29 -9.14 -22.75
CA ILE A 5 13.62 -10.03 -21.65
C ILE A 5 15.13 -9.98 -21.45
N TYR A 6 15.58 -9.36 -20.37
CA TYR A 6 16.98 -9.41 -19.98
C TYR A 6 17.21 -10.66 -19.14
N GLY A 7 17.89 -11.65 -19.71
CA GLY A 7 18.28 -12.87 -19.02
C GLY A 7 19.71 -12.76 -18.50
N PHE A 8 19.88 -12.68 -17.18
CA PHE A 8 21.15 -12.95 -16.52
C PHE A 8 20.93 -14.12 -15.54
N ALA A 9 21.66 -15.21 -15.74
CA ALA A 9 21.69 -16.39 -14.86
C ALA A 9 20.34 -17.10 -14.59
N GLY A 10 19.46 -17.21 -15.60
CA GLY A 10 18.21 -17.99 -15.48
C GLY A 10 17.02 -17.24 -14.89
N VAL A 11 17.16 -15.95 -14.55
CA VAL A 11 16.07 -15.06 -14.17
C VAL A 11 15.69 -14.19 -15.37
N THR A 12 14.47 -14.34 -15.85
CA THR A 12 13.90 -13.51 -16.92
C THR A 12 13.27 -12.27 -16.31
N VAL A 13 13.96 -11.14 -16.38
CA VAL A 13 13.40 -9.86 -15.92
C VAL A 13 12.87 -9.10 -17.13
N SER A 14 11.57 -8.82 -17.12
CA SER A 14 10.93 -8.00 -18.15
C SER A 14 11.13 -6.52 -17.85
N ASN A 15 11.36 -5.71 -18.90
CA ASN A 15 11.47 -4.26 -18.77
C ASN A 15 10.26 -3.62 -18.05
N ILE A 16 9.08 -4.25 -18.19
CA ILE A 16 7.85 -3.83 -17.52
C ILE A 16 7.95 -3.98 -15.99
N GLN A 17 8.57 -5.05 -15.49
CA GLN A 17 8.71 -5.28 -14.05
C GLN A 17 9.65 -4.25 -13.41
N ILE A 18 10.77 -3.94 -14.08
CA ILE A 18 11.72 -2.91 -13.63
C ILE A 18 11.05 -1.55 -13.61
N PHE A 19 10.31 -1.21 -14.66
CA PHE A 19 9.56 0.04 -14.76
C PHE A 19 8.50 0.16 -13.65
N THR A 20 7.72 -0.90 -13.41
CA THR A 20 6.70 -0.92 -12.35
C THR A 20 7.32 -0.78 -10.96
N LEU A 21 8.44 -1.46 -10.68
CA LEU A 21 9.15 -1.34 -9.41
C LEU A 21 9.66 0.09 -9.18
N LEU A 22 10.30 0.70 -10.19
CA LEU A 22 10.79 2.07 -10.12
C LEU A 22 9.66 3.07 -9.89
N MET A 23 8.58 2.96 -10.66
CA MET A 23 7.43 3.85 -10.53
C MET A 23 6.75 3.72 -9.16
N SER A 24 6.59 2.48 -8.68
CA SER A 24 6.05 2.23 -7.33
C SER A 24 6.93 2.89 -6.26
N MET A 25 8.25 2.72 -6.35
CA MET A 25 9.19 3.32 -5.39
C MET A 25 9.16 4.86 -5.43
N ILE A 26 9.06 5.46 -6.61
CA ILE A 26 8.94 6.92 -6.77
C ILE A 26 7.65 7.43 -6.12
N ILE A 27 6.51 6.78 -6.40
CA ILE A 27 5.20 7.16 -5.84
C ILE A 27 5.22 7.02 -4.31
N MET A 28 5.81 5.93 -3.81
CA MET A 28 5.94 5.63 -2.39
C MET A 28 6.75 6.73 -1.68
N VAL A 29 7.94 7.09 -2.20
CA VAL A 29 8.77 8.15 -1.62
C VAL A 29 8.11 9.53 -1.72
N ALA A 30 7.45 9.83 -2.85
CA ALA A 30 6.74 11.07 -3.05
C ALA A 30 5.59 11.24 -2.04
N LEU A 31 4.80 10.18 -1.83
CA LEU A 31 3.70 10.18 -0.85
C LEU A 31 4.23 10.38 0.57
N TRP A 32 5.30 9.67 0.94
CA TRP A 32 5.89 9.79 2.26
C TRP A 32 6.41 11.19 2.55
N GLN A 33 7.11 11.81 1.60
CA GLN A 33 7.56 13.21 1.73
C GLN A 33 6.40 14.18 1.74
N PHE A 34 5.39 13.97 0.89
CA PHE A 34 4.20 14.81 0.84
C PHE A 34 3.49 14.81 2.19
N VAL A 35 3.19 13.65 2.77
CA VAL A 35 2.48 13.59 4.05
C VAL A 35 3.38 13.96 5.23
N GLY A 36 4.67 13.60 5.18
CA GLY A 36 5.64 13.86 6.23
C GLY A 36 6.02 15.33 6.39
N ARG A 37 6.20 16.07 5.28
CA ARG A 37 6.73 17.45 5.30
C ARG A 37 5.71 18.53 4.94
N SER A 38 4.66 18.24 4.18
CA SER A 38 3.75 19.30 3.71
C SER A 38 2.80 19.82 4.81
N LYS A 39 2.34 21.07 4.68
CA LYS A 39 1.32 21.65 5.56
C LYS A 39 0.01 20.86 5.50
N THR A 40 -0.38 20.41 4.31
CA THR A 40 -1.51 19.52 4.06
C THR A 40 -1.35 18.17 4.77
N GLY A 41 -0.16 17.59 4.75
CA GLY A 41 0.12 16.32 5.44
C GLY A 41 0.02 16.39 6.97
N ARG A 42 0.30 17.56 7.56
CA ARG A 42 0.05 17.80 8.99
C ARG A 42 -1.44 17.92 9.29
N ALA A 43 -2.20 18.60 8.44
CA ALA A 43 -3.66 18.70 8.57
C ALA A 43 -4.33 17.31 8.49
N ILE A 44 -3.89 16.44 7.56
CA ILE A 44 -4.40 15.07 7.45
C ILE A 44 -4.16 14.27 8.74
N ARG A 45 -2.96 14.37 9.33
CA ARG A 45 -2.64 13.69 10.59
C ARG A 45 -3.44 14.23 11.77
N ALA A 46 -3.66 15.54 11.85
CA ALA A 46 -4.49 16.13 12.90
C ALA A 46 -5.96 15.68 12.81
N VAL A 47 -6.52 15.61 11.60
CA VAL A 47 -7.89 15.12 11.38
C VAL A 47 -8.01 13.62 11.70
N ALA A 48 -6.95 12.84 11.46
CA ALA A 48 -6.92 11.41 11.78
C ALA A 48 -6.94 11.12 13.29
N GLU A 49 -6.52 12.09 14.13
CA GLU A 49 -6.55 11.99 15.58
C GLU A 49 -7.92 12.41 16.15
N SER A 50 -8.41 13.60 15.79
CA SER A 50 -9.76 14.04 16.13
C SER A 50 -10.24 15.11 15.15
N HIS A 51 -11.42 14.88 14.55
CA HIS A 51 -12.03 15.83 13.63
C HIS A 51 -12.44 17.12 14.34
N GLU A 52 -12.94 17.00 15.57
CA GLU A 52 -13.41 18.12 16.38
C GLU A 52 -12.24 19.00 16.85
N THR A 53 -11.19 18.37 17.38
CA THR A 53 -9.98 19.08 17.81
C THR A 53 -9.28 19.75 16.63
N ALA A 54 -9.18 19.08 15.48
CA ALA A 54 -8.60 19.68 14.28
C ALA A 54 -9.37 20.93 13.81
N ALA A 55 -10.72 20.89 13.86
CA ALA A 55 -11.55 22.03 13.50
C ALA A 55 -11.34 23.23 14.45
N LEU A 56 -11.21 22.97 15.76
CA LEU A 56 -10.90 24.01 16.77
C LEU A 56 -9.52 24.64 16.56
N MET A 57 -8.56 23.88 16.02
CA MET A 57 -7.22 24.36 15.67
C MET A 57 -7.18 25.11 14.32
N GLY A 58 -8.34 25.44 13.74
CA GLY A 58 -8.46 26.19 12.49
C GLY A 58 -8.19 25.37 11.23
N VAL A 59 -8.13 24.04 11.33
CA VAL A 59 -7.98 23.16 10.16
C VAL A 59 -9.33 22.98 9.48
N ASN A 60 -9.40 23.26 8.18
CA ASN A 60 -10.59 22.96 7.39
C ASN A 60 -10.70 21.45 7.13
N VAL A 61 -11.49 20.76 7.96
CA VAL A 61 -11.71 19.32 7.89
C VAL A 61 -12.26 18.91 6.52
N GLY A 62 -13.27 19.61 6.00
CA GLY A 62 -13.90 19.30 4.71
C GLY A 62 -12.90 19.32 3.55
N ARG A 63 -12.04 20.35 3.49
CA ARG A 63 -10.98 20.44 2.48
C ARG A 63 -9.94 19.34 2.65
N THR A 64 -9.62 18.97 3.88
CA THR A 64 -8.63 17.93 4.20
C THR A 64 -9.11 16.55 3.77
N VAL A 65 -10.39 16.24 4.00
CA VAL A 65 -11.03 14.99 3.53
C VAL A 65 -11.04 14.93 2.01
N LEU A 66 -11.44 16.00 1.32
CA LEU A 66 -11.44 16.06 -0.14
C LEU A 66 -10.04 15.85 -0.73
N ILE A 67 -9.01 16.47 -0.16
CA ILE A 67 -7.61 16.29 -0.60
C ILE A 67 -7.17 14.85 -0.39
N THR A 68 -7.51 14.24 0.75
CA THR A 68 -7.15 12.85 1.07
C THR A 68 -7.82 11.87 0.10
N PHE A 69 -9.10 12.08 -0.19
CA PHE A 69 -9.85 11.28 -1.15
C PHE A 69 -9.30 11.41 -2.57
N PHE A 70 -8.94 12.64 -2.98
CA PHE A 70 -8.30 12.91 -4.26
C PHE A 70 -6.95 12.17 -4.38
N LEU A 71 -6.11 12.27 -3.35
CA LEU A 71 -4.82 11.56 -3.31
C LEU A 71 -4.99 10.04 -3.39
N ALA A 72 -5.92 9.48 -2.61
CA ALA A 72 -6.21 8.04 -2.65
C ALA A 72 -6.66 7.59 -4.05
N SER A 73 -7.53 8.37 -4.71
CA SER A 73 -8.02 8.08 -6.06
C SER A 73 -6.89 8.14 -7.10
N CYS A 74 -6.02 9.15 -7.02
CA CYS A 74 -4.84 9.26 -7.89
C CYS A 74 -3.90 8.06 -7.73
N LEU A 75 -3.65 7.62 -6.49
CA LEU A 75 -2.81 6.46 -6.19
C LEU A 75 -3.43 5.16 -6.69
N ALA A 76 -4.74 4.98 -6.49
CA ALA A 76 -5.48 3.83 -6.99
C ALA A 76 -5.45 3.75 -8.52
N GLY A 77 -5.64 4.89 -9.20
CA GLY A 77 -5.52 4.98 -10.67
C GLY A 77 -4.11 4.64 -11.16
N ALA A 78 -3.07 5.18 -10.50
CA ALA A 78 -1.69 4.86 -10.85
C ALA A 78 -1.37 3.37 -10.65
N ALA A 79 -1.84 2.77 -9.55
CA ALA A 79 -1.67 1.34 -9.27
C ALA A 79 -2.38 0.47 -10.31
N GLY A 80 -3.61 0.81 -10.69
CA GLY A 80 -4.38 0.08 -11.70
C GLY A 80 -3.72 0.11 -13.09
N VAL A 81 -3.18 1.27 -13.51
CA VAL A 81 -2.43 1.37 -14.77
C VAL A 81 -1.18 0.50 -14.74
N LEU A 82 -0.42 0.54 -13.65
CA LEU A 82 0.80 -0.27 -13.50
C LEU A 82 0.50 -1.79 -13.54
N ASP A 83 -0.58 -2.23 -12.90
CA ASP A 83 -0.97 -3.65 -12.92
C ASP A 83 -1.54 -4.08 -14.29
N GLY A 84 -2.32 -3.23 -14.94
CA GLY A 84 -2.83 -3.47 -16.29
C GLY A 84 -1.71 -3.62 -17.33
N VAL A 85 -0.66 -2.79 -17.23
CA VAL A 85 0.52 -2.90 -18.12
C VAL A 85 1.29 -4.20 -17.86
N LYS A 86 1.34 -4.67 -16.61
CA LYS A 86 2.03 -5.92 -16.24
C LYS A 86 1.31 -7.16 -16.78
N ASN A 87 0.00 -7.24 -16.61
CA ASN A 87 -0.77 -8.45 -16.91
C ASN A 87 -1.26 -8.51 -18.37
N SER A 88 -1.19 -7.42 -19.14
CA SER A 88 -1.69 -7.32 -20.54
C SER A 88 -3.14 -7.79 -20.75
N ALA A 89 -3.89 -8.00 -19.67
CA ALA A 89 -5.24 -8.49 -19.65
C ALA A 89 -5.97 -7.79 -18.50
N VAL A 90 -7.14 -7.20 -18.80
CA VAL A 90 -7.95 -6.49 -17.82
C VAL A 90 -9.18 -7.32 -17.48
N SER A 91 -9.18 -7.92 -16.30
CA SER A 91 -10.35 -8.59 -15.73
C SER A 91 -11.14 -7.62 -14.83
N PRO A 92 -12.48 -7.58 -14.89
CA PRO A 92 -13.30 -6.78 -13.98
C PRO A 92 -13.09 -7.11 -12.49
N PHE A 93 -12.63 -8.32 -12.18
CA PHE A 93 -12.42 -8.78 -10.80
C PHE A 93 -11.09 -8.36 -10.19
N MET A 94 -10.14 -7.81 -10.97
CA MET A 94 -8.81 -7.45 -10.47
C MET A 94 -8.84 -6.46 -9.30
N GLY A 95 -9.82 -5.55 -9.28
CA GLY A 95 -9.92 -4.52 -8.25
C GLY A 95 -10.28 -5.10 -6.89
N LEU A 96 -11.03 -6.21 -6.87
CA LEU A 96 -11.44 -6.86 -5.62
C LEU A 96 -10.26 -7.56 -4.95
N GLU A 97 -9.44 -8.27 -5.73
CA GLU A 97 -8.20 -8.90 -5.23
C GLU A 97 -7.24 -7.85 -4.66
N VAL A 98 -7.02 -6.74 -5.39
CA VAL A 98 -6.15 -5.65 -4.94
C VAL A 98 -6.71 -4.94 -3.71
N ALA A 99 -8.04 -4.74 -3.63
CA ALA A 99 -8.67 -4.10 -2.47
C ALA A 99 -8.49 -4.93 -1.20
N VAL A 100 -8.67 -6.25 -1.31
CA VAL A 100 -8.48 -7.17 -0.18
C VAL A 100 -7.00 -7.19 0.23
N ALA A 101 -6.08 -7.37 -0.71
CA ALA A 101 -4.64 -7.33 -0.42
C ALA A 101 -4.22 -5.97 0.20
N GLY A 102 -4.77 -4.87 -0.28
CA GLY A 102 -4.54 -3.52 0.26
C GLY A 102 -5.04 -3.37 1.69
N LEU A 103 -6.22 -3.91 2.01
CA LEU A 103 -6.75 -3.95 3.39
C LEU A 103 -5.82 -4.77 4.30
N VAL A 104 -5.38 -5.94 3.85
CA VAL A 104 -4.44 -6.79 4.59
C VAL A 104 -3.13 -6.02 4.86
N CYS A 105 -2.59 -5.32 3.86
CA CYS A 105 -1.39 -4.48 4.02
C CYS A 105 -1.61 -3.32 5.01
N MET A 106 -2.78 -2.68 4.98
CA MET A 106 -3.14 -1.60 5.91
C MET A 106 -3.20 -2.10 7.36
N LEU A 107 -3.84 -3.25 7.59
CA LEU A 107 -3.94 -3.88 8.90
C LEU A 107 -2.57 -4.34 9.40
N LEU A 108 -1.77 -4.96 8.53
CA LEU A 108 -0.40 -5.37 8.83
C LEU A 108 0.49 -4.18 9.19
N GLY A 109 0.36 -3.06 8.48
CA GLY A 109 1.14 -1.85 8.75
C GLY A 109 0.72 -1.07 10.00
N GLY A 110 -0.57 -1.14 10.34
CA GLY A 110 -1.23 -0.40 11.42
C GLY A 110 -2.14 0.72 10.88
N LEU A 111 -3.38 0.76 11.37
CA LEU A 111 -4.41 1.75 11.00
C LEU A 111 -3.96 3.16 11.46
N GLY A 112 -3.43 3.96 10.53
CA GLY A 112 -2.98 5.33 10.80
C GLY A 112 -1.49 5.57 10.63
N ASN A 113 -0.67 4.51 10.48
CA ASN A 113 0.74 4.67 10.15
C ASN A 113 1.01 4.41 8.66
N ILE A 114 1.11 5.51 7.89
CA ILE A 114 1.35 5.46 6.45
C ILE A 114 2.66 4.74 6.12
N PHE A 115 3.73 5.02 6.87
CA PHE A 115 5.03 4.37 6.67
C PHE A 115 4.93 2.86 6.96
N GLY A 116 4.21 2.50 8.01
CA GLY A 116 3.96 1.10 8.34
C GLY A 116 3.22 0.34 7.24
N ALA A 117 2.18 0.95 6.66
CA ALA A 117 1.42 0.37 5.55
C ALA A 117 2.28 0.19 4.28
N MET A 118 3.17 1.14 3.98
CA MET A 118 4.09 1.03 2.85
C MET A 118 5.06 -0.14 2.99
N VAL A 119 5.68 -0.27 4.18
CA VAL A 119 6.61 -1.37 4.48
C VAL A 119 5.87 -2.71 4.48
N ALA A 120 4.69 -2.78 5.08
CA ALA A 120 3.85 -3.98 5.08
C ALA A 120 3.50 -4.44 3.65
N GLY A 121 3.14 -3.52 2.76
CA GLY A 121 2.85 -3.85 1.35
C GLY A 121 4.06 -4.43 0.62
N PHE A 122 5.26 -3.88 0.87
CA PHE A 122 6.49 -4.39 0.26
C PHE A 122 6.85 -5.79 0.78
N ILE A 123 6.74 -6.00 2.10
CA ILE A 123 6.99 -7.31 2.73
C ILE A 123 5.98 -8.34 2.21
N LEU A 124 4.70 -8.01 2.22
CA LEU A 124 3.64 -8.90 1.79
C LEU A 124 3.79 -9.27 0.31
N GLY A 125 4.12 -8.32 -0.56
CA GLY A 125 4.40 -8.59 -1.97
C GLY A 125 5.59 -9.54 -2.17
N LEU A 126 6.67 -9.40 -1.40
CA LEU A 126 7.80 -10.32 -1.43
C LEU A 126 7.40 -11.73 -0.98
N VAL A 127 6.63 -11.83 0.11
CA VAL A 127 6.16 -13.12 0.63
C VAL A 127 5.18 -13.80 -0.33
N GLU A 128 4.30 -13.05 -1.00
CA GLU A 128 3.44 -13.57 -2.07
C GLU A 128 4.24 -14.17 -3.23
N ILE A 129 5.26 -13.47 -3.70
CA ILE A 129 6.08 -13.94 -4.83
C ILE A 129 6.86 -15.19 -4.43
N LEU A 130 7.43 -15.23 -3.22
CA LEU A 130 8.16 -16.39 -2.72
C LEU A 130 7.21 -17.58 -2.49
N SER A 131 6.07 -17.36 -1.84
CA SER A 131 5.09 -18.43 -1.60
C SER A 131 4.54 -19.01 -2.92
N ALA A 132 4.25 -18.17 -3.90
CA ALA A 132 3.83 -18.61 -5.23
C ALA A 132 4.91 -19.43 -5.95
N ALA A 133 6.19 -19.10 -5.77
CA ALA A 133 7.31 -19.82 -6.38
C ALA A 133 7.55 -21.22 -5.77
N TYR A 134 7.40 -21.38 -4.45
CA TYR A 134 7.67 -22.65 -3.75
C TYR A 134 6.45 -23.57 -3.60
N LEU A 135 5.25 -23.01 -3.40
CA LEU A 135 4.05 -23.75 -2.98
C LEU A 135 2.92 -23.70 -4.02
N GLY A 136 3.11 -22.99 -5.14
CA GLY A 136 2.15 -22.86 -6.22
C GLY A 136 1.21 -21.65 -6.06
N THR A 137 0.77 -21.11 -7.19
CA THR A 137 0.00 -19.85 -7.27
C THR A 137 -1.36 -19.92 -6.56
N SER A 138 -1.98 -21.10 -6.45
CA SER A 138 -3.28 -21.27 -5.78
C SER A 138 -3.22 -21.06 -4.26
N LEU A 139 -2.05 -21.21 -3.64
CA LEU A 139 -1.90 -21.05 -2.18
C LEU A 139 -1.44 -19.63 -1.79
N ARG A 140 -1.16 -18.77 -2.76
CA ARG A 140 -0.66 -17.40 -2.54
C ARG A 140 -1.56 -16.60 -1.60
N ASP A 141 -2.87 -16.57 -1.86
CA ASP A 141 -3.83 -15.80 -1.05
C ASP A 141 -3.96 -16.38 0.37
N LEU A 142 -3.91 -17.71 0.50
CA LEU A 142 -3.99 -18.39 1.78
C LEU A 142 -2.83 -17.97 2.70
N PHE A 143 -1.61 -17.90 2.17
CA PHE A 143 -0.45 -17.44 2.94
C PHE A 143 -0.59 -15.98 3.38
N THR A 144 -1.08 -15.11 2.50
CA THR A 144 -1.35 -13.70 2.83
C THR A 144 -2.30 -13.57 4.02
N PHE A 145 -3.40 -14.32 4.03
CA PHE A 145 -4.36 -14.30 5.14
C PHE A 145 -3.81 -14.96 6.41
N VAL A 146 -3.07 -16.06 6.31
CA VAL A 146 -2.44 -16.70 7.47
C VAL A 146 -1.45 -15.75 8.15
N ILE A 147 -0.65 -15.02 7.37
CA ILE A 147 0.29 -14.02 7.90
C ILE A 147 -0.45 -12.88 8.61
N LEU A 148 -1.55 -12.40 8.03
CA LEU A 148 -2.39 -11.40 8.67
C LEU A 148 -2.91 -11.90 10.03
N ILE A 149 -3.49 -13.10 10.06
CA ILE A 149 -4.06 -13.69 11.29
C ILE A 149 -2.96 -13.86 12.34
N LEU A 150 -1.79 -14.39 11.96
CA LEU A 150 -0.64 -14.53 12.86
C LEU A 150 -0.21 -13.18 13.42
N ILE A 151 -0.06 -12.15 12.58
CA ILE A 151 0.39 -10.84 13.06
C ILE A 151 -0.67 -10.17 13.94
N LEU A 152 -1.95 -10.30 13.64
CA LEU A 152 -3.01 -9.79 14.53
C LEU A 152 -3.03 -10.53 15.88
N LEU A 153 -2.72 -11.83 15.90
CA LEU A 153 -2.63 -12.61 17.14
C LEU A 153 -1.47 -12.15 18.02
N TYR A 154 -0.29 -11.90 17.43
CA TYR A 154 0.89 -11.50 18.19
C TYR A 154 0.97 -9.99 18.46
N LYS A 155 0.39 -9.16 17.58
CA LYS A 155 0.49 -7.70 17.64
C LYS A 155 -0.75 -7.05 16.98
N PRO A 156 -1.88 -6.95 17.71
CA PRO A 156 -3.17 -6.50 17.15
C PRO A 156 -3.16 -5.07 16.62
N SER A 157 -2.21 -4.23 17.05
CA SER A 157 -2.02 -2.86 16.54
C SER A 157 -1.29 -2.79 15.19
N GLY A 158 -0.88 -3.92 14.62
CA GLY A 158 -0.05 -3.97 13.42
C GLY A 158 1.45 -3.77 13.69
N LEU A 159 2.27 -3.88 12.64
CA LEU A 159 3.73 -3.88 12.72
C LEU A 159 4.28 -2.55 13.28
N PHE A 160 3.61 -1.42 12.99
CA PHE A 160 4.01 -0.08 13.44
C PHE A 160 2.88 0.72 14.11
N GLY A 161 1.92 0.04 14.75
CA GLY A 161 0.85 0.70 15.50
C GLY A 161 1.38 1.60 16.61
N THR A 162 0.99 2.87 16.59
CA THR A 162 1.19 3.81 17.69
C THR A 162 0.37 3.36 18.89
N ARG A 163 1.00 3.37 20.07
CA ARG A 163 0.28 3.23 21.35
C ARG A 163 -0.72 4.38 21.42
N VAL A 164 -2.00 4.06 21.59
CA VAL A 164 -2.96 5.02 22.14
C VAL A 164 -2.36 5.42 23.49
N VAL A 165 -1.93 6.68 23.60
CA VAL A 165 -1.59 7.24 24.90
C VAL A 165 -2.94 7.49 25.55
N ASP A 166 -3.34 6.59 26.43
CA ASP A 166 -4.39 6.88 27.41
C ASP A 166 -3.80 7.93 28.36
N ASP A 167 -4.26 9.18 28.21
CA ASP A 167 -4.23 10.23 29.25
C ASP A 167 -5.46 11.15 29.08
#